data_AF-A0A1N6KHH3-F1
#
_entry.id   AF-A0A1N6KHH3-F1
#
_cell.length_a   1.000
_cell.length_b   1.000
_cell.length_c   1.000
_cell.angle_alpha   90.00
_cell.angle_beta   90.00
_cell.angle_gamma   90.00
#
_symmetry.space_group_name_H-M   'P 1'
#
loop_
_entity.id
_entity.type
_entity.pdbx_description
1 polymer ?
#
loop_
_entity_poly.entity_id
_entity_poly.type
_entity_poly.pdbx_seq_one_letter_code
_entity_poly.pdbx_strand_id
1 'polypeptide(L)'
;MPEQKRPRQSNPAPDLSPGEAAHTGGQSLKSFRLGALPILDRIIRRLRLDDFLRQYLPPEDARQKIATSTGLLLLLKNLLVSREPMYGVGQWASRHPAEWFALTPAQLPHWNDDRVGRCLDRLFDANVPSFTLAVATHAVAEFNVALDELHNDSTTITFHGDYREAAQEDLMRGQKTQAITWGHNKDHRPDLKQLLYVLTVTRDGGVPVHFRVESGNTTDDRTHRATWDLLCQLTGRRDFLYVADCKLATAENMAYLHQHGGRFLSILPRTRSEDGEFRALLYQDQVTWKPIHEKRDEKGVLLERYSVADQATLSAEGYRLIWCHSVRPADHVPLGNWPRGLGQFGDRRLEPHAVS
;
A
#
# COMPACT_ATOMS: atom_id res chain seq x y z
N MET A 1 -0.19 -56.49 -17.25
CA MET A 1 -1.54 -55.91 -17.34
C MET A 1 -1.40 -54.40 -17.15
N PRO A 2 -1.65 -53.57 -18.17
CA PRO A 2 -1.50 -52.12 -18.02
C PRO A 2 -2.71 -51.56 -17.26
N GLU A 3 -2.45 -50.78 -16.21
CA GLU A 3 -3.49 -50.06 -15.47
C GLU A 3 -4.20 -49.06 -16.39
N GLN A 4 -5.49 -49.31 -16.62
CA GLN A 4 -6.37 -48.34 -17.27
C GLN A 4 -6.50 -47.10 -16.39
N LYS A 5 -5.95 -45.97 -16.85
CA LYS A 5 -6.24 -44.65 -16.29
C LYS A 5 -7.75 -44.43 -16.32
N ARG A 6 -8.38 -44.39 -15.14
CA ARG A 6 -9.77 -43.95 -14.99
C ARG A 6 -9.92 -42.54 -15.59
N PRO A 7 -10.92 -42.27 -16.44
CA PRO A 7 -11.19 -40.94 -16.93
C PRO A 7 -11.49 -40.02 -15.74
N ARG A 8 -10.88 -38.83 -15.71
CA ARG A 8 -11.25 -37.77 -14.76
C ARG A 8 -12.74 -37.49 -14.93
N GLN A 9 -13.54 -37.83 -13.92
CA GLN A 9 -14.91 -37.32 -13.82
C GLN A 9 -14.82 -35.81 -13.72
N SER A 10 -15.24 -35.11 -14.77
CA SER A 10 -15.48 -33.66 -14.69
C SER A 10 -16.61 -33.46 -13.69
N ASN A 11 -16.32 -32.79 -12.57
CA ASN A 11 -17.40 -32.27 -11.74
C ASN A 11 -18.34 -31.46 -12.64
N PRO A 12 -19.67 -31.64 -12.55
CA PRO A 12 -20.59 -30.77 -13.27
C PRO A 12 -20.27 -29.33 -12.88
N ALA A 13 -20.11 -28.47 -13.88
CA ALA A 13 -19.92 -27.05 -13.64
C ALA A 13 -21.08 -26.56 -12.75
N PRO A 14 -20.81 -25.75 -11.71
CA PRO A 14 -21.87 -25.21 -10.89
C PRO A 14 -22.92 -24.53 -11.78
N ASP A 15 -24.19 -24.71 -11.47
CA ASP A 15 -25.28 -24.02 -12.17
C ASP A 15 -25.20 -22.53 -11.81
N LEU A 16 -24.44 -21.79 -12.62
CA LEU A 16 -24.24 -20.35 -12.48
C LEU A 16 -25.43 -19.64 -13.13
N SER A 17 -26.60 -19.69 -12.49
CA SER A 17 -27.72 -18.82 -12.86
C SER A 17 -27.43 -17.40 -12.34
N PRO A 18 -27.29 -16.38 -13.22
CA PRO A 18 -26.92 -15.06 -12.76
C PRO A 18 -28.07 -14.36 -12.04
N GLY A 19 -27.78 -13.79 -10.87
CA GLY A 19 -28.72 -13.02 -10.06
C GLY A 19 -29.71 -13.86 -9.24
N GLU A 20 -30.58 -13.19 -8.47
CA GLU A 20 -31.68 -13.80 -7.75
C GLU A 20 -32.93 -13.81 -8.64
N ALA A 21 -33.56 -14.98 -8.82
CA ALA A 21 -34.72 -15.13 -9.68
C ALA A 21 -36.01 -15.31 -8.88
N ALA A 22 -37.06 -14.57 -9.25
CA ALA A 22 -38.42 -14.75 -8.75
C ALA A 22 -39.38 -14.98 -9.92
N HIS A 23 -40.35 -15.88 -9.75
CA HIS A 23 -41.30 -16.26 -10.77
C HIS A 23 -42.73 -16.06 -10.27
N THR A 24 -43.57 -15.34 -11.02
CA THR A 24 -44.99 -15.18 -10.73
C THR A 24 -45.78 -14.96 -12.01
N GLY A 25 -46.94 -15.62 -12.16
CA GLY A 25 -47.87 -15.37 -13.27
C GLY A 25 -47.27 -15.46 -14.68
N GLY A 26 -46.32 -16.36 -14.93
CA GLY A 26 -45.63 -16.49 -16.24
C GLY A 26 -44.55 -15.43 -16.50
N GLN A 27 -44.30 -14.54 -15.53
CA GLN A 27 -43.23 -13.55 -15.58
C GLN A 27 -42.05 -14.00 -14.70
N SER A 28 -40.84 -13.65 -15.12
CA SER A 28 -39.61 -13.85 -14.34
C SER A 28 -38.95 -12.52 -14.06
N LEU A 29 -38.66 -12.26 -12.80
CA LEU A 29 -37.82 -11.15 -12.35
C LEU A 29 -36.42 -11.69 -12.04
N LYS A 30 -35.38 -11.02 -12.55
CA LYS A 30 -34.00 -11.24 -12.11
C LYS A 30 -33.47 -9.99 -11.43
N SER A 31 -33.02 -10.15 -10.19
CA SER A 31 -32.47 -9.08 -9.36
C SER A 31 -30.97 -9.28 -9.19
N PHE A 32 -30.21 -8.19 -9.26
CA PHE A 32 -28.76 -8.20 -9.08
C PHE A 32 -28.33 -7.17 -8.05
N ARG A 33 -27.33 -7.50 -7.25
CA ARG A 33 -26.69 -6.55 -6.33
C ARG A 33 -25.46 -5.96 -7.01
N LEU A 34 -25.44 -4.65 -7.24
CA LEU A 34 -24.30 -3.99 -7.91
C LEU A 34 -23.21 -3.51 -6.95
N GLY A 35 -23.54 -3.26 -5.68
CA GLY A 35 -22.58 -2.80 -4.68
C GLY A 35 -21.83 -1.54 -5.12
N ALA A 36 -20.51 -1.53 -4.91
CA ALA A 36 -19.64 -0.40 -5.28
C ALA A 36 -19.20 -0.39 -6.75
N LEU A 37 -19.56 -1.39 -7.57
CA LEU A 37 -19.11 -1.52 -8.96
C LEU A 37 -19.38 -0.26 -9.82
N PRO A 38 -20.53 0.44 -9.71
CA PRO A 38 -20.76 1.65 -10.49
C PRO A 38 -19.77 2.78 -10.19
N ILE A 39 -19.38 2.94 -8.93
CA ILE A 39 -18.39 3.94 -8.50
C ILE A 39 -17.01 3.53 -9.00
N LEU A 40 -16.63 2.26 -8.81
CA LEU A 40 -15.36 1.72 -9.27
C LEU A 40 -15.21 1.87 -10.79
N ASP A 41 -16.24 1.54 -11.56
CA ASP A 41 -16.20 1.63 -13.03
C ASP A 41 -16.04 3.06 -13.53
N ARG A 42 -16.60 4.04 -12.81
CA ARG A 42 -16.38 5.46 -13.12
C ARG A 42 -14.93 5.84 -12.91
N ILE A 43 -14.32 5.42 -11.80
CA ILE A 43 -12.92 5.71 -11.49
C ILE A 43 -11.97 4.96 -12.43
N ILE A 44 -12.20 3.67 -12.68
CA ILE A 44 -11.43 2.84 -13.62
C ILE A 44 -11.42 3.46 -15.03
N ARG A 45 -12.57 3.95 -15.49
CA ARG A 45 -12.68 4.64 -16.80
C ARG A 45 -11.90 5.95 -16.82
N ARG A 46 -12.03 6.79 -15.78
CA ARG A 46 -11.27 8.05 -15.68
C ARG A 46 -9.77 7.80 -15.60
N LEU A 47 -9.35 6.73 -14.91
CA LEU A 47 -7.95 6.28 -14.86
C LEU A 47 -7.46 5.65 -16.16
N ARG A 48 -8.36 5.38 -17.12
CA ARG A 48 -8.06 4.71 -18.40
C ARG A 48 -7.35 3.37 -18.22
N LEU A 49 -7.70 2.65 -17.16
CA LEU A 49 -6.96 1.45 -16.77
C LEU A 49 -7.04 0.32 -17.81
N ASP A 50 -8.19 0.16 -18.50
CA ASP A 50 -8.31 -0.81 -19.60
C ASP A 50 -7.38 -0.44 -20.77
N ASP A 51 -7.32 0.84 -21.14
CA ASP A 51 -6.44 1.32 -22.22
C ASP A 51 -4.97 1.04 -21.90
N PHE A 52 -4.53 1.41 -20.68
CA PHE A 52 -3.16 1.17 -20.25
C PHE A 52 -2.85 -0.32 -20.16
N LEU A 53 -3.75 -1.15 -19.64
CA LEU A 53 -3.56 -2.60 -19.66
C LEU A 53 -3.37 -3.11 -21.08
N ARG A 54 -4.24 -2.74 -22.02
CA ARG A 54 -4.12 -3.17 -23.43
C ARG A 54 -2.83 -2.70 -24.10
N GLN A 55 -2.35 -1.50 -23.75
CA GLN A 55 -1.12 -0.94 -24.30
C GLN A 55 0.14 -1.66 -23.81
N TYR A 56 0.18 -2.06 -22.53
CA TYR A 56 1.39 -2.61 -21.91
C TYR A 56 1.41 -4.14 -21.84
N LEU A 57 0.24 -4.79 -21.96
CA LEU A 57 0.17 -6.26 -22.05
C LEU A 57 0.77 -6.76 -23.36
N PRO A 58 1.37 -7.97 -23.37
CA PRO A 58 1.80 -8.61 -24.61
C PRO A 58 0.65 -8.72 -25.63
N PRO A 59 0.93 -8.85 -26.94
CA PRO A 59 -0.11 -9.06 -27.95
C PRO A 59 -1.02 -10.26 -27.63
N GLU A 60 -2.32 -10.15 -27.89
CA GLU A 60 -3.27 -11.23 -27.64
C GLU A 60 -3.17 -12.38 -28.64
N ASP A 61 -3.33 -13.61 -28.15
CA ASP A 61 -3.55 -14.79 -29.00
C ASP A 61 -4.97 -14.71 -29.57
N ALA A 62 -5.11 -14.84 -30.90
CA ALA A 62 -6.39 -14.80 -31.61
C ALA A 62 -7.41 -15.84 -31.11
N ARG A 63 -6.96 -16.88 -30.40
CA ARG A 63 -7.82 -17.91 -29.78
C ARG A 63 -8.40 -17.48 -28.44
N GLN A 64 -7.98 -16.34 -27.88
CA GLN A 64 -8.52 -15.84 -26.63
C GLN A 64 -9.95 -15.34 -26.81
N LYS A 65 -10.88 -15.97 -26.09
CA LYS A 65 -12.30 -15.58 -26.10
C LYS A 65 -12.63 -14.38 -25.21
N ILE A 66 -11.74 -14.03 -24.30
CA ILE A 66 -11.89 -12.94 -23.33
C ILE A 66 -10.54 -12.24 -23.29
N ALA A 67 -10.55 -10.91 -23.45
CA ALA A 67 -9.34 -10.11 -23.41
C ALA A 67 -8.66 -10.20 -22.03
N THR A 68 -7.33 -10.15 -22.01
CA THR A 68 -6.57 -10.27 -20.76
C THR A 68 -6.84 -9.08 -19.84
N SER A 69 -6.98 -7.87 -20.40
CA SER A 69 -7.31 -6.65 -19.63
C SER A 69 -8.67 -6.79 -18.93
N THR A 70 -9.67 -7.35 -19.60
CA THR A 70 -11.00 -7.64 -19.04
C THR A 70 -10.89 -8.56 -17.83
N GLY A 71 -10.08 -9.62 -17.93
CA GLY A 71 -9.85 -10.55 -16.83
C GLY A 71 -9.17 -9.91 -15.61
N LEU A 72 -8.16 -9.08 -15.85
CA LEU A 72 -7.45 -8.36 -14.79
C LEU A 72 -8.34 -7.31 -14.11
N LEU A 73 -9.18 -6.59 -14.86
CA LEU A 73 -10.14 -5.64 -14.31
C LEU A 73 -11.22 -6.34 -13.48
N LEU A 74 -11.67 -7.53 -13.90
CA LEU A 74 -12.60 -8.34 -13.11
C LEU A 74 -11.95 -8.75 -11.78
N LEU A 75 -10.71 -9.24 -11.80
CA LEU A 75 -9.95 -9.58 -10.59
C LEU A 75 -9.76 -8.36 -9.66
N LEU A 76 -9.44 -7.19 -10.22
CA LEU A 76 -9.32 -5.94 -9.46
C LEU A 76 -10.65 -5.57 -8.78
N LYS A 77 -11.77 -5.64 -9.51
CA LYS A 77 -13.10 -5.38 -8.94
C LYS A 77 -13.43 -6.38 -7.83
N ASN A 78 -13.07 -7.64 -7.99
CA ASN A 78 -13.22 -8.64 -6.94
C ASN A 78 -12.42 -8.27 -5.69
N LEU A 79 -11.14 -7.92 -5.83
CA LEU A 79 -10.26 -7.53 -4.72
C LEU A 79 -10.79 -6.31 -3.95
N LEU A 80 -11.41 -5.35 -4.65
CA LEU A 80 -11.94 -4.14 -4.03
C LEU A 80 -13.30 -4.35 -3.34
N VAL A 81 -14.13 -5.29 -3.83
CA VAL A 81 -15.52 -5.46 -3.36
C VAL A 81 -15.69 -6.63 -2.39
N SER A 82 -15.04 -7.77 -2.64
CA SER A 82 -15.33 -9.01 -1.90
C SER A 82 -14.10 -9.83 -1.50
N ARG A 83 -12.95 -9.66 -2.17
CA ARG A 83 -11.70 -10.39 -1.89
C ARG A 83 -11.89 -11.92 -1.90
N GLU A 84 -12.65 -12.42 -2.87
CA GLU A 84 -12.85 -13.86 -2.99
C GLU A 84 -11.55 -14.50 -3.50
N PRO A 85 -11.19 -15.70 -3.03
CA PRO A 85 -10.02 -16.40 -3.53
C PRO A 85 -10.16 -16.67 -5.03
N MET A 86 -9.05 -16.86 -5.75
CA MET A 86 -9.04 -17.00 -7.22
C MET A 86 -10.04 -18.04 -7.75
N TYR A 87 -10.16 -19.19 -7.08
CA TYR A 87 -11.12 -20.25 -7.43
C TYR A 87 -12.58 -19.84 -7.21
N GLY A 88 -12.86 -18.86 -6.35
CA GLY A 88 -14.19 -18.33 -6.07
C GLY A 88 -14.62 -17.16 -6.97
N VAL A 89 -13.69 -16.55 -7.71
CA VAL A 89 -13.97 -15.35 -8.53
C VAL A 89 -15.04 -15.62 -9.60
N GLY A 90 -15.07 -16.81 -10.19
CA GLY A 90 -16.12 -17.25 -11.13
C GLY A 90 -17.52 -17.19 -10.53
N GLN A 91 -17.69 -17.83 -9.37
CA GLN A 91 -18.96 -17.83 -8.65
C GLN A 91 -19.34 -16.44 -8.14
N TRP A 92 -18.37 -15.63 -7.74
CA TRP A 92 -18.62 -14.25 -7.35
C TRP A 92 -19.12 -13.39 -8.51
N ALA A 93 -18.48 -13.51 -9.68
CA ALA A 93 -18.85 -12.75 -10.87
C ALA A 93 -20.26 -13.13 -11.35
N SER A 94 -20.68 -14.39 -11.19
CA SER A 94 -22.05 -14.82 -11.55
C SER A 94 -23.15 -14.16 -10.72
N ARG A 95 -22.85 -13.58 -9.55
CA ARG A 95 -23.84 -12.87 -8.73
C ARG A 95 -24.18 -11.46 -9.27
N HIS A 96 -23.47 -11.00 -10.29
CA HIS A 96 -23.62 -9.68 -10.90
C HIS A 96 -23.95 -9.81 -12.40
N PRO A 97 -24.50 -8.77 -13.04
CA PRO A 97 -24.72 -8.82 -14.47
C PRO A 97 -23.38 -8.83 -15.23
N ALA A 98 -23.25 -9.71 -16.22
CA ALA A 98 -21.98 -9.98 -16.91
C ALA A 98 -21.40 -8.74 -17.60
N GLU A 99 -22.28 -7.84 -18.08
CA GLU A 99 -21.92 -6.59 -18.75
C GLU A 99 -21.08 -5.65 -17.87
N TRP A 100 -21.22 -5.73 -16.54
CA TRP A 100 -20.38 -4.97 -15.59
C TRP A 100 -18.93 -5.44 -15.58
N PHE A 101 -18.64 -6.60 -16.15
CA PHE A 101 -17.29 -7.10 -16.33
C PHE A 101 -16.86 -7.08 -17.80
N ALA A 102 -17.58 -6.38 -18.68
CA ALA A 102 -17.37 -6.45 -20.13
C ALA A 102 -17.41 -7.90 -20.67
N LEU A 103 -18.24 -8.75 -20.04
CA LEU A 103 -18.47 -10.13 -20.44
C LEU A 103 -19.90 -10.29 -20.96
N THR A 104 -20.09 -11.24 -21.86
CA THR A 104 -21.42 -11.76 -22.20
C THR A 104 -21.83 -12.81 -21.18
N PRO A 105 -23.15 -13.05 -20.99
CA PRO A 105 -23.63 -14.15 -20.16
C PRO A 105 -23.06 -15.52 -20.56
N ALA A 106 -22.77 -15.73 -21.85
CA ALA A 106 -22.16 -16.97 -22.35
C ALA A 106 -20.66 -17.11 -22.00
N GLN A 107 -19.96 -16.00 -21.77
CA GLN A 107 -18.55 -16.00 -21.36
C GLN A 107 -18.38 -16.22 -19.85
N LEU A 108 -19.38 -15.87 -19.04
CA LEU A 108 -19.29 -15.92 -17.58
C LEU A 108 -18.97 -17.32 -17.02
N PRO A 109 -19.59 -18.42 -17.51
CA PRO A 109 -19.25 -19.78 -17.06
C PRO A 109 -17.83 -20.22 -17.44
N HIS A 110 -17.21 -19.54 -18.41
CA HIS A 110 -15.83 -19.82 -18.77
C HIS A 110 -14.84 -19.17 -17.81
N TRP A 111 -15.26 -18.27 -16.93
CA TRP A 111 -14.39 -17.62 -15.96
C TRP A 111 -14.07 -18.55 -14.79
N ASN A 112 -12.79 -18.91 -14.66
CA ASN A 112 -12.26 -19.80 -13.63
C ASN A 112 -10.83 -19.38 -13.23
N ASP A 113 -10.30 -19.99 -12.18
CA ASP A 113 -8.94 -19.79 -11.69
C ASP A 113 -7.87 -19.99 -12.77
N ASP A 114 -7.99 -20.99 -13.63
CA ASP A 114 -7.07 -21.20 -14.76
C ASP A 114 -7.00 -19.98 -15.71
N ARG A 115 -8.12 -19.27 -15.91
CA ARG A 115 -8.12 -18.02 -16.68
C ARG A 115 -7.51 -16.87 -15.91
N VAL A 116 -7.79 -16.77 -14.61
CA VAL A 116 -7.16 -15.74 -13.75
C VAL A 116 -5.64 -15.93 -13.76
N GLY A 117 -5.15 -17.15 -13.56
CA GLY A 117 -3.73 -17.50 -13.61
C GLY A 117 -3.07 -17.08 -14.91
N ARG A 118 -3.67 -17.45 -16.06
CA ARG A 118 -3.15 -17.01 -17.37
C ARG A 118 -3.18 -15.49 -17.57
N CYS A 119 -4.13 -14.77 -16.98
CA CYS A 119 -4.12 -13.30 -17.03
C CYS A 119 -2.94 -12.73 -16.22
N LEU A 120 -2.67 -13.31 -15.05
CA LEU A 120 -1.53 -12.93 -14.20
C LEU A 120 -0.19 -13.29 -14.84
N ASP A 121 -0.06 -14.44 -15.51
CA ASP A 121 1.13 -14.82 -16.26
C ASP A 121 1.46 -13.80 -17.37
N ARG A 122 0.41 -13.28 -18.02
CA ARG A 122 0.56 -12.25 -19.06
C ARG A 122 0.84 -10.86 -18.48
N LEU A 123 0.30 -10.55 -17.30
CA LEU A 123 0.66 -9.33 -16.58
C LEU A 123 2.12 -9.39 -16.12
N PHE A 124 2.59 -10.57 -15.69
CA PHE A 124 4.00 -10.80 -15.36
C PHE A 124 4.90 -10.55 -16.57
N ASP A 125 4.51 -10.99 -17.77
CA ASP A 125 5.27 -10.73 -19.00
C ASP A 125 5.28 -9.25 -19.43
N ALA A 126 4.40 -8.42 -18.87
CA ALA A 126 4.33 -7.00 -19.20
C ALA A 126 5.43 -6.19 -18.51
N ASN A 127 5.72 -5.00 -19.04
CA ASN A 127 6.56 -4.03 -18.34
C ASN A 127 5.72 -3.32 -17.25
N VAL A 128 5.51 -4.02 -16.13
CA VAL A 128 4.72 -3.54 -14.98
C VAL A 128 5.22 -2.20 -14.43
N PRO A 129 6.54 -1.96 -14.26
CA PRO A 129 7.02 -0.65 -13.80
C PRO A 129 6.58 0.50 -14.69
N SER A 130 6.73 0.38 -16.02
CA SER A 130 6.30 1.43 -16.95
C SER A 130 4.78 1.56 -17.01
N PHE A 131 4.04 0.47 -16.92
CA PHE A 131 2.58 0.48 -16.82
C PHE A 131 2.10 1.25 -15.59
N THR A 132 2.64 0.93 -14.41
CA THR A 132 2.28 1.61 -13.15
C THR A 132 2.62 3.08 -13.22
N LEU A 133 3.80 3.45 -13.72
CA LEU A 133 4.21 4.84 -13.85
C LEU A 133 3.24 5.61 -14.76
N ALA A 134 2.86 5.04 -15.91
CA ALA A 134 1.91 5.67 -16.83
C ALA A 134 0.53 5.90 -16.18
N VAL A 135 0.02 4.91 -15.44
CA VAL A 135 -1.24 5.04 -14.68
C VAL A 135 -1.13 6.12 -13.61
N ALA A 136 -0.03 6.16 -12.86
CA ALA A 136 0.20 7.16 -11.81
C ALA A 136 0.30 8.58 -12.40
N THR A 137 1.07 8.78 -13.47
CA THR A 137 1.16 10.07 -14.17
C THR A 137 -0.20 10.53 -14.68
N HIS A 138 -0.99 9.62 -15.28
CA HIS A 138 -2.33 9.94 -15.73
C HIS A 138 -3.26 10.28 -14.56
N ALA A 139 -3.20 9.54 -13.45
CA ALA A 139 -3.98 9.82 -12.25
C ALA A 139 -3.68 11.21 -11.67
N VAL A 140 -2.39 11.59 -11.61
CA VAL A 140 -2.00 12.94 -11.16
C VAL A 140 -2.63 14.01 -12.04
N ALA A 141 -2.58 13.86 -13.37
CA ALA A 141 -3.15 14.83 -14.30
C ALA A 141 -4.68 14.86 -14.26
N GLU A 142 -5.34 13.70 -14.34
CA GLU A 142 -6.81 13.56 -14.39
C GLU A 142 -7.50 14.06 -13.13
N PHE A 143 -6.85 13.91 -11.97
CA PHE A 143 -7.41 14.31 -10.68
C PHE A 143 -6.76 15.58 -10.11
N ASN A 144 -5.84 16.20 -10.84
CA ASN A 144 -5.09 17.39 -10.42
C ASN A 144 -4.46 17.22 -9.02
N VAL A 145 -3.79 16.09 -8.81
CA VAL A 145 -3.22 15.72 -7.50
C VAL A 145 -1.98 16.55 -7.23
N ALA A 146 -1.92 17.19 -6.06
CA ALA A 146 -0.75 17.95 -5.66
C ALA A 146 0.44 17.04 -5.30
N LEU A 147 1.61 17.36 -5.85
CA LEU A 147 2.87 16.62 -5.62
C LEU A 147 3.86 17.39 -4.73
N ASP A 148 3.39 18.38 -3.97
CA ASP A 148 4.24 19.23 -3.12
C ASP A 148 4.77 18.51 -1.87
N GLU A 149 4.14 17.41 -1.45
CA GLU A 149 4.53 16.62 -0.28
C GLU A 149 4.26 15.13 -0.54
N LEU A 150 5.31 14.32 -0.42
CA LEU A 150 5.33 12.90 -0.77
C LEU A 150 5.81 12.09 0.43
N HIS A 151 4.98 11.13 0.85
CA HIS A 151 5.21 10.26 2.00
C HIS A 151 5.70 8.91 1.50
N ASN A 152 6.91 8.55 1.87
CA ASN A 152 7.49 7.25 1.57
C ASN A 152 7.57 6.40 2.82
N ASP A 153 6.99 5.21 2.72
CA ASP A 153 7.06 4.20 3.78
C ASP A 153 7.25 2.81 3.17
N SER A 154 7.70 1.88 4.01
CA SER A 154 7.89 0.49 3.65
C SER A 154 7.16 -0.43 4.63
N THR A 155 6.40 -1.36 4.05
CA THR A 155 5.70 -2.41 4.79
C THR A 155 6.10 -3.78 4.26
N THR A 156 5.66 -4.86 4.91
CA THR A 156 5.95 -6.24 4.49
C THR A 156 4.68 -6.93 4.05
N ILE A 157 4.72 -7.60 2.90
CA ILE A 157 3.67 -8.54 2.48
C ILE A 157 4.08 -9.91 3.01
N THR A 158 3.27 -10.46 3.90
CA THR A 158 3.53 -11.74 4.58
C THR A 158 2.99 -12.92 3.77
N PHE A 159 3.79 -13.99 3.66
CA PHE A 159 3.46 -15.18 2.85
C PHE A 159 3.37 -16.44 3.71
N HIS A 160 2.39 -17.29 3.39
CA HIS A 160 2.19 -18.62 3.98
C HIS A 160 2.42 -19.71 2.93
N GLY A 161 3.33 -20.65 3.20
CA GLY A 161 3.63 -21.79 2.34
C GLY A 161 5.10 -21.96 1.98
N ASP A 162 5.34 -22.90 1.08
CA ASP A 162 6.69 -23.42 0.79
C ASP A 162 7.54 -22.51 -0.11
N TYR A 163 6.97 -21.87 -1.14
CA TYR A 163 7.65 -20.94 -2.05
C TYR A 163 9.09 -21.32 -2.44
N ARG A 164 9.39 -22.62 -2.60
CA ARG A 164 10.77 -23.11 -2.77
C ARG A 164 11.44 -22.52 -4.01
N GLU A 165 10.66 -22.36 -5.08
CA GLU A 165 11.09 -21.79 -6.36
C GLU A 165 11.28 -20.28 -6.33
N ALA A 166 10.82 -19.60 -5.27
CA ALA A 166 10.96 -18.16 -5.07
C ALA A 166 11.82 -17.84 -3.84
N ALA A 167 12.56 -18.80 -3.30
CA ALA A 167 13.39 -18.60 -2.10
C ALA A 167 14.61 -17.70 -2.34
N GLN A 168 14.99 -17.51 -3.61
CA GLN A 168 16.10 -16.67 -4.06
C GLN A 168 15.63 -15.77 -5.21
N GLU A 169 16.34 -14.67 -5.42
CA GLU A 169 16.16 -13.86 -6.62
C GLU A 169 16.58 -14.67 -7.84
N ASP A 170 15.80 -14.62 -8.91
CA ASP A 170 16.06 -15.36 -10.13
C ASP A 170 15.64 -14.56 -11.37
N LEU A 171 15.91 -15.10 -12.55
CA LEU A 171 15.44 -14.58 -13.83
C LEU A 171 14.33 -15.49 -14.37
N MET A 172 13.08 -15.09 -14.19
CA MET A 172 11.92 -15.80 -14.72
C MET A 172 11.44 -15.09 -15.99
N ARG A 173 11.40 -15.79 -17.13
CA ARG A 173 10.93 -15.27 -18.43
C ARG A 173 11.61 -13.94 -18.83
N GLY A 174 12.88 -13.78 -18.46
CA GLY A 174 13.68 -12.58 -18.75
C GLY A 174 13.46 -11.41 -17.78
N GLN A 175 12.67 -11.59 -16.73
CA GLN A 175 12.45 -10.59 -15.68
C GLN A 175 13.06 -11.04 -14.35
N LYS A 176 13.67 -10.10 -13.63
CA LYS A 176 14.19 -10.35 -12.28
C LYS A 176 13.03 -10.55 -11.30
N THR A 177 13.00 -11.68 -10.61
CA THR A 177 12.05 -11.97 -9.55
C THR A 177 12.66 -11.72 -8.18
N GLN A 178 11.82 -11.34 -7.22
CA GLN A 178 12.23 -11.09 -5.84
C GLN A 178 12.17 -12.36 -5.01
N ALA A 179 13.05 -12.48 -4.03
CA ALA A 179 13.07 -13.61 -3.10
C ALA A 179 11.97 -13.47 -2.05
N ILE A 180 11.03 -14.41 -2.03
CA ILE A 180 10.06 -14.61 -0.94
C ILE A 180 10.79 -15.34 0.19
N THR A 181 11.38 -14.56 1.10
CA THR A 181 12.31 -15.06 2.14
C THR A 181 12.08 -14.36 3.48
N TRP A 182 12.83 -14.72 4.50
CA TRP A 182 12.73 -14.15 5.85
C TRP A 182 13.51 -12.83 5.97
N GLY A 183 13.06 -11.97 6.88
CA GLY A 183 13.74 -10.73 7.25
C GLY A 183 13.03 -10.03 8.41
N HIS A 184 13.17 -8.72 8.49
CA HIS A 184 12.52 -7.93 9.54
C HIS A 184 11.05 -7.66 9.19
N ASN A 185 10.16 -8.54 9.65
CA ASN A 185 8.72 -8.44 9.40
C ASN A 185 8.06 -7.33 10.22
N LYS A 186 7.29 -6.47 9.55
CA LYS A 186 6.66 -5.27 10.14
C LYS A 186 5.44 -5.62 11.02
N ASP A 187 4.90 -6.83 10.89
CA ASP A 187 3.88 -7.40 11.79
C ASP A 187 4.50 -8.22 12.93
N HIS A 188 5.82 -8.13 13.14
CA HIS A 188 6.57 -8.87 14.16
C HIS A 188 6.45 -10.40 14.03
N ARG A 189 6.40 -10.91 12.79
CA ARG A 189 6.37 -12.35 12.46
C ARG A 189 7.66 -12.82 11.78
N PRO A 190 8.79 -12.92 12.50
CA PRO A 190 10.07 -13.34 11.91
C PRO A 190 10.07 -14.80 11.45
N ASP A 191 9.06 -15.58 11.83
CA ASP A 191 8.85 -16.97 11.41
C ASP A 191 8.29 -17.08 9.98
N LEU A 192 7.69 -16.01 9.46
CA LEU A 192 7.03 -15.99 8.16
C LEU A 192 7.92 -15.39 7.07
N LYS A 193 7.75 -15.91 5.84
CA LYS A 193 8.38 -15.33 4.65
C LYS A 193 7.67 -14.05 4.27
N GLN A 194 8.38 -13.18 3.58
CA GLN A 194 7.86 -11.89 3.18
C GLN A 194 8.45 -11.38 1.87
N LEU A 195 7.80 -10.34 1.34
CA LEU A 195 8.40 -9.38 0.45
C LEU A 195 8.34 -8.00 1.11
N LEU A 196 9.33 -7.16 0.83
CA LEU A 196 9.29 -5.77 1.25
C LEU A 196 8.55 -4.95 0.18
N TYR A 197 7.57 -4.17 0.60
CA TYR A 197 6.75 -3.32 -0.24
C TYR A 197 6.99 -1.86 0.13
N VAL A 198 7.65 -1.12 -0.77
CA VAL A 198 7.93 0.30 -0.63
C VAL A 198 6.89 1.08 -1.40
N LEU A 199 6.23 2.04 -0.76
CA LEU A 199 5.16 2.83 -1.34
C LEU A 199 5.42 4.32 -1.09
N THR A 200 5.23 5.12 -2.14
CA THR A 200 5.14 6.59 -2.02
C THR A 200 3.74 7.04 -2.34
N VAL A 201 3.14 7.80 -1.42
CA VAL A 201 1.83 8.43 -1.59
C VAL A 201 1.93 9.95 -1.49
N THR A 202 1.00 10.65 -2.12
CA THR A 202 0.85 12.10 -1.96
C THR A 202 0.20 12.43 -0.62
N ARG A 203 0.56 13.56 -0.03
CA ARG A 203 -0.23 14.14 1.08
C ARG A 203 -1.66 14.47 0.63
N ASP A 204 -1.82 14.90 -0.61
CA ASP A 204 -3.13 15.19 -1.21
C ASP A 204 -3.88 13.90 -1.54
N GLY A 205 -4.82 13.51 -0.68
CA GLY A 205 -5.69 12.36 -0.89
C GLY A 205 -5.05 10.99 -0.71
N GLY A 206 -3.76 10.90 -0.35
CA GLY A 206 -3.08 9.62 -0.16
C GLY A 206 -2.91 8.83 -1.47
N VAL A 207 -2.79 9.51 -2.61
CA VAL A 207 -2.74 8.87 -3.93
C VAL A 207 -1.37 8.22 -4.14
N PRO A 208 -1.29 6.91 -4.43
CA PRO A 208 -0.04 6.26 -4.77
C PRO A 208 0.57 6.81 -6.07
N VAL A 209 1.83 7.25 -6.00
CA VAL A 209 2.57 7.75 -7.18
C VAL A 209 3.73 6.85 -7.59
N HIS A 210 4.20 6.01 -6.66
CA HIS A 210 5.26 5.05 -6.92
C HIS A 210 5.17 3.89 -5.94
N PHE A 211 5.46 2.68 -6.40
CA PHE A 211 5.71 1.54 -5.53
C PHE A 211 6.85 0.67 -6.08
N ARG A 212 7.48 -0.08 -5.18
CA ARG A 212 8.49 -1.08 -5.52
C ARG A 212 8.36 -2.30 -4.61
N VAL A 213 8.62 -3.46 -5.17
CA VAL A 213 8.70 -4.73 -4.43
C VAL A 213 10.16 -5.14 -4.39
N GLU A 214 10.64 -5.46 -3.20
CA GLU A 214 11.99 -5.93 -2.94
C GLU A 214 11.96 -7.31 -2.27
N SER A 215 13.07 -8.04 -2.37
CA SER A 215 13.28 -9.28 -1.63
C SER A 215 13.04 -9.12 -0.13
N GLY A 216 12.55 -10.18 0.52
CA GLY A 216 12.11 -10.14 1.92
C GLY A 216 13.21 -9.82 2.95
N ASN A 217 14.47 -9.89 2.56
CA ASN A 217 15.66 -9.60 3.36
C ASN A 217 16.33 -8.24 3.03
N THR A 218 15.75 -7.44 2.15
CA THR A 218 16.25 -6.10 1.81
C THR A 218 16.10 -5.13 2.98
N THR A 219 17.09 -4.25 3.17
CA THR A 219 17.06 -3.20 4.21
C THR A 219 16.61 -1.85 3.63
N ASP A 220 15.72 -1.14 4.33
CA ASP A 220 15.06 0.07 3.82
C ASP A 220 16.01 1.28 3.65
N ASP A 221 17.11 1.35 4.41
CA ASP A 221 18.07 2.47 4.45
C ASP A 221 18.68 2.82 3.08
N ARG A 222 18.82 1.81 2.21
CA ARG A 222 19.40 1.96 0.86
C ARG A 222 18.40 2.46 -0.19
N THR A 223 17.11 2.50 0.15
CA THR A 223 16.06 2.71 -0.85
C THR A 223 15.71 4.18 -1.08
N HIS A 224 15.97 5.06 -0.11
CA HIS A 224 15.49 6.45 -0.14
C HIS A 224 16.06 7.29 -1.28
N ARG A 225 17.37 7.18 -1.58
CA ARG A 225 18.01 8.00 -2.65
C ARG A 225 17.42 7.67 -4.01
N ALA A 226 17.40 6.38 -4.35
CA ALA A 226 16.83 5.91 -5.62
C ALA A 226 15.34 6.25 -5.74
N THR A 227 14.59 6.16 -4.64
CA THR A 227 13.18 6.59 -4.61
C THR A 227 13.07 8.11 -4.85
N TRP A 228 13.87 8.92 -4.16
CA TRP A 228 13.84 10.38 -4.31
C TRP A 228 14.21 10.83 -5.73
N ASP A 229 15.26 10.25 -6.33
CA ASP A 229 15.67 10.55 -7.71
C ASP A 229 14.54 10.25 -8.71
N LEU A 230 13.85 9.12 -8.55
CA LEU A 230 12.71 8.76 -9.38
C LEU A 230 11.53 9.73 -9.18
N LEU A 231 11.26 10.16 -7.95
CA LEU A 231 10.23 11.15 -7.68
C LEU A 231 10.58 12.51 -8.29
N CYS A 232 11.86 12.90 -8.33
CA CYS A 232 12.30 14.08 -9.06
C CYS A 232 12.03 13.98 -10.56
N GLN A 233 12.24 12.80 -11.16
CA GLN A 233 11.89 12.57 -12.56
C GLN A 233 10.37 12.61 -12.80
N LEU A 234 9.59 12.00 -11.91
CA LEU A 234 8.13 11.95 -12.01
C LEU A 234 7.49 13.35 -11.84
N THR A 235 7.98 14.12 -10.87
CA THR A 235 7.45 15.44 -10.55
C THR A 235 8.04 16.56 -11.43
N GLY A 236 9.17 16.29 -12.09
CA GLY A 236 9.93 17.31 -12.84
C GLY A 236 10.57 18.39 -11.95
N ARG A 237 10.54 18.23 -10.63
CA ARG A 237 11.03 19.21 -9.64
C ARG A 237 11.74 18.52 -8.47
N ARG A 238 12.37 19.30 -7.59
CA ARG A 238 13.17 18.79 -6.46
C ARG A 238 12.75 19.34 -5.10
N ASP A 239 11.94 20.39 -5.10
CA ASP A 239 11.57 21.19 -3.94
C ASP A 239 10.29 20.70 -3.23
N PHE A 240 9.77 19.53 -3.61
CA PHE A 240 8.74 18.83 -2.84
C PHE A 240 9.28 18.37 -1.49
N LEU A 241 8.40 18.28 -0.49
CA LEU A 241 8.74 17.76 0.83
C LEU A 241 8.70 16.22 0.81
N TYR A 242 9.87 15.59 0.97
CA TYR A 242 10.00 14.14 1.10
C TYR A 242 9.87 13.73 2.58
N VAL A 243 8.75 13.10 2.93
CA VAL A 243 8.47 12.63 4.30
C VAL A 243 8.74 11.14 4.38
N ALA A 244 9.56 10.70 5.34
CA ALA A 244 9.84 9.28 5.53
C ALA A 244 10.13 8.91 6.99
N ASP A 245 10.23 7.61 7.26
CA ASP A 245 10.57 7.08 8.58
C ASP A 245 11.99 7.45 9.03
N CYS A 246 12.38 6.97 10.22
CA CYS A 246 13.68 7.28 10.81
C CYS A 246 14.89 6.69 10.06
N LYS A 247 14.68 5.79 9.09
CA LYS A 247 15.74 5.22 8.26
C LYS A 247 16.20 6.19 7.18
N LEU A 248 15.41 7.24 6.90
CA LEU A 248 15.88 8.38 6.12
C LEU A 248 16.92 9.22 6.90
N ALA A 249 16.84 9.28 8.24
CA ALA A 249 17.70 10.11 9.10
C ALA A 249 19.13 9.58 9.31
N THR A 250 19.76 9.07 8.24
CA THR A 250 21.21 8.83 8.18
C THR A 250 21.91 10.08 7.63
N ALA A 251 23.11 10.39 8.12
CA ALA A 251 23.87 11.55 7.66
C ALA A 251 24.02 11.57 6.13
N GLU A 252 24.26 10.38 5.59
CA GLU A 252 24.46 10.07 4.19
C GLU A 252 23.21 10.33 3.32
N ASN A 253 22.02 9.88 3.76
CA ASN A 253 20.77 10.12 3.02
C ASN A 253 20.32 11.58 3.11
N MET A 254 20.39 12.17 4.31
CA MET A 254 20.02 13.58 4.52
C MET A 254 20.93 14.52 3.70
N ALA A 255 22.25 14.30 3.73
CA ALA A 255 23.20 15.07 2.93
C ALA A 255 22.91 14.94 1.44
N TYR A 256 22.62 13.73 0.95
CA TYR A 256 22.29 13.53 -0.46
C TYR A 256 21.09 14.36 -0.89
N LEU A 257 19.96 14.27 -0.17
CA LEU A 257 18.74 15.01 -0.51
C LEU A 257 19.00 16.52 -0.47
N HIS A 258 19.62 17.02 0.61
CA HIS A 258 19.88 18.45 0.78
C HIS A 258 20.80 19.02 -0.30
N GLN A 259 21.93 18.34 -0.59
CA GLN A 259 22.90 18.79 -1.60
C GLN A 259 22.32 18.82 -3.02
N HIS A 260 21.30 18.01 -3.30
CA HIS A 260 20.62 17.99 -4.59
C HIS A 260 19.41 18.95 -4.66
N GLY A 261 19.20 19.78 -3.63
CA GLY A 261 18.12 20.78 -3.56
C GLY A 261 16.78 20.22 -3.06
N GLY A 262 16.81 19.04 -2.44
CA GLY A 262 15.64 18.39 -1.84
C GLY A 262 15.27 18.95 -0.48
N ARG A 263 13.99 18.83 -0.14
CA ARG A 263 13.47 19.08 1.21
C ARG A 263 13.03 17.78 1.84
N PHE A 264 13.32 17.56 3.12
CA PHE A 264 12.90 16.35 3.82
C PHE A 264 12.36 16.60 5.23
N LEU A 265 11.53 15.66 5.67
CA LEU A 265 11.05 15.50 7.04
C LEU A 265 11.20 14.04 7.44
N SER A 266 11.97 13.77 8.49
CA SER A 266 12.19 12.41 9.02
C SER A 266 12.06 12.39 10.53
N ILE A 267 11.76 11.23 11.10
CA ILE A 267 11.82 11.03 12.56
C ILE A 267 13.28 10.82 12.97
N LEU A 268 13.75 11.53 13.98
CA LEU A 268 15.11 11.30 14.49
C LEU A 268 15.14 9.98 15.29
N PRO A 269 16.04 9.02 14.99
CA PRO A 269 16.15 7.79 15.76
C PRO A 269 16.49 8.08 17.23
N ARG A 270 15.84 7.40 18.17
CA ARG A 270 16.13 7.52 19.61
C ARG A 270 17.55 7.09 20.02
N THR A 271 18.25 6.40 19.12
CA THR A 271 19.66 6.00 19.34
C THR A 271 20.64 7.15 19.19
N ARG A 272 20.19 8.31 18.71
CA ARG A 272 21.00 9.50 18.52
C ARG A 272 21.16 10.28 19.83
N SER A 273 22.33 10.87 20.05
CA SER A 273 22.66 11.56 21.32
C SER A 273 21.74 12.76 21.56
N GLU A 274 21.28 13.42 20.49
CA GLU A 274 20.39 14.57 20.56
C GLU A 274 19.05 14.24 21.27
N ASP A 275 18.53 13.00 21.18
CA ASP A 275 17.35 12.55 21.95
C ASP A 275 17.63 12.47 23.45
N GLY A 276 18.81 11.98 23.84
CA GLY A 276 19.24 11.97 25.24
C GLY A 276 19.42 13.37 25.81
N GLU A 277 20.07 14.25 25.06
CA GLU A 277 20.30 15.66 25.44
C GLU A 277 18.98 16.40 25.63
N PHE A 278 18.05 16.29 24.70
CA PHE A 278 16.75 16.95 24.81
C PHE A 278 15.91 16.39 25.95
N ARG A 279 15.94 15.08 26.20
CA ARG A 279 15.28 14.49 27.37
C ARG A 279 15.87 14.98 28.69
N ALA A 280 17.18 15.20 28.77
CA ALA A 280 17.79 15.80 29.95
C ALA A 280 17.23 17.20 30.23
N LEU A 281 17.04 18.03 29.19
CA LEU A 281 16.37 19.34 29.32
C LEU A 281 14.92 19.19 29.78
N LEU A 282 14.19 18.21 29.25
CA LEU A 282 12.82 17.92 29.68
C LEU A 282 12.74 17.54 31.16
N TYR A 283 13.64 16.68 31.64
CA TYR A 283 13.67 16.28 33.05
C TYR A 283 14.04 17.41 34.01
N GLN A 284 14.66 18.47 33.50
CA GLN A 284 15.02 19.66 34.26
C GLN A 284 13.95 20.77 34.14
N ASP A 285 12.79 20.48 33.55
CA ASP A 285 11.71 21.44 33.26
C ASP A 285 12.19 22.68 32.46
N GLN A 286 13.23 22.50 31.63
CA GLN A 286 13.82 23.59 30.85
C GLN A 286 13.22 23.73 29.45
N VAL A 287 12.14 23.01 29.11
CA VAL A 287 11.52 23.07 27.79
C VAL A 287 10.20 23.83 27.84
N THR A 288 10.11 24.91 27.06
CA THR A 288 8.86 25.62 26.83
C THR A 288 8.12 25.03 25.63
N TRP A 289 6.86 24.66 25.85
CA TRP A 289 5.99 24.06 24.83
C TRP A 289 5.03 25.09 24.25
N LYS A 290 5.00 25.18 22.92
CA LYS A 290 4.04 25.99 22.18
C LYS A 290 2.98 25.09 21.54
N PRO A 291 1.68 25.24 21.86
CA PRO A 291 0.63 24.44 21.24
C PRO A 291 0.50 24.80 19.75
N ILE A 292 0.36 23.77 18.91
CA ILE A 292 0.20 23.88 17.45
C ILE A 292 -1.11 23.29 16.95
N HIS A 293 -1.73 22.38 17.71
CA HIS A 293 -3.02 21.81 17.38
C HIS A 293 -3.77 21.41 18.65
N GLU A 294 -5.09 21.65 18.66
CA GLU A 294 -6.01 21.11 19.66
C GLU A 294 -7.23 20.52 18.96
N LYS A 295 -7.56 19.29 19.33
CA LYS A 295 -8.83 18.64 18.97
C LYS A 295 -9.69 18.54 20.21
N ARG A 296 -10.95 18.95 20.10
CA ARG A 296 -11.97 18.85 21.15
C ARG A 296 -13.16 18.05 20.66
N ASP A 297 -13.88 17.42 21.59
CA ASP A 297 -15.17 16.81 21.30
C ASP A 297 -16.28 17.88 21.18
N GLU A 298 -17.50 17.44 20.84
CA GLU A 298 -18.68 18.32 20.72
C GLU A 298 -19.06 19.02 22.04
N LYS A 299 -18.58 18.51 23.18
CA LYS A 299 -18.81 19.08 24.52
C LYS A 299 -17.67 20.01 24.96
N GLY A 300 -16.67 20.25 24.10
CA GLY A 300 -15.52 21.10 24.36
C GLY A 300 -14.39 20.45 25.16
N VAL A 301 -14.49 19.15 25.47
CA VAL A 301 -13.45 18.38 26.16
C VAL A 301 -12.27 18.18 25.22
N LEU A 302 -11.06 18.48 25.69
CA LEU A 302 -9.83 18.23 24.92
C LEU A 302 -9.74 16.73 24.65
N LEU A 303 -9.50 16.34 23.40
CA LEU A 303 -9.22 14.97 22.99
C LEU A 303 -7.74 14.77 22.69
N GLU A 304 -7.11 15.80 22.13
CA GLU A 304 -5.73 15.74 21.70
C GLU A 304 -5.16 17.15 21.64
N ARG A 305 -3.93 17.33 22.13
CA ARG A 305 -3.14 18.55 21.91
C ARG A 305 -1.77 18.15 21.40
N TYR A 306 -1.33 18.79 20.33
CA TYR A 306 0.06 18.76 19.89
C TYR A 306 0.73 20.08 20.21
N SER A 307 1.94 19.99 20.75
CA SER A 307 2.81 21.12 21.04
C SER A 307 4.19 20.88 20.45
N VAL A 308 4.90 21.95 20.11
CA VAL A 308 6.30 21.91 19.70
C VAL A 308 7.16 22.62 20.73
N ALA A 309 8.39 22.16 20.92
CA ALA A 309 9.35 22.88 21.73
C ALA A 309 9.70 24.21 21.04
N ASP A 310 9.74 25.30 21.80
CA ASP A 310 10.06 26.63 21.27
C ASP A 310 11.55 26.76 20.91
N GLN A 311 12.39 25.90 21.49
CA GLN A 311 13.84 25.90 21.30
C GLN A 311 14.22 25.30 19.95
N ALA A 312 14.89 26.10 19.11
CA ALA A 312 15.53 25.59 17.91
C ALA A 312 16.76 24.77 18.31
N THR A 313 16.74 23.48 18.00
CA THR A 313 17.88 22.57 18.13
C THR A 313 18.29 22.09 16.75
N LEU A 314 19.55 21.72 16.60
CA LEU A 314 20.09 21.19 15.35
C LEU A 314 20.54 19.75 15.56
N SER A 315 20.47 18.94 14.50
CA SER A 315 21.15 17.66 14.48
C SER A 315 22.66 17.87 14.37
N ALA A 316 23.45 16.83 14.63
CA ALA A 316 24.91 16.88 14.45
C ALA A 316 25.32 17.30 13.02
N GLU A 317 24.49 17.02 12.02
CA GLU A 317 24.68 17.42 10.62
C GLU A 317 24.22 18.85 10.30
N GLY A 318 23.63 19.57 11.28
CA GLY A 318 23.19 20.96 11.13
C GLY A 318 21.74 21.13 10.66
N TYR A 319 20.96 20.06 10.56
CA TYR A 319 19.54 20.14 10.19
C TYR A 319 18.66 20.55 11.37
N ARG A 320 17.55 21.23 11.10
CA ARG A 320 16.64 21.68 12.17
C ARG A 320 15.94 20.48 12.80
N LEU A 321 15.99 20.40 14.13
CA LEU A 321 15.19 19.47 14.91
C LEU A 321 13.93 20.16 15.45
N ILE A 322 12.79 19.49 15.31
CA ILE A 322 11.50 19.89 15.85
C ILE A 322 11.07 18.80 16.83
N TRP A 323 10.95 19.15 18.10
CA TRP A 323 10.47 18.25 19.13
C TRP A 323 8.96 18.42 19.28
N CYS A 324 8.22 17.35 19.06
CA CYS A 324 6.77 17.32 19.16
C CYS A 324 6.34 16.57 20.42
N HIS A 325 5.35 17.10 21.10
CA HIS A 325 4.71 16.51 22.28
C HIS A 325 3.20 16.44 22.08
N SER A 326 2.64 15.24 22.25
CA SER A 326 1.19 15.03 22.19
C SER A 326 0.62 14.69 23.56
N VAL A 327 -0.51 15.29 23.92
CA VAL A 327 -1.29 14.94 25.12
C VAL A 327 -2.66 14.42 24.70
N ARG A 328 -3.03 13.22 25.16
CA ARG A 328 -4.40 12.70 25.09
C ARG A 328 -4.93 12.51 26.51
N PRO A 329 -6.12 13.02 26.87
CA PRO A 329 -6.62 12.90 28.24
C PRO A 329 -7.03 11.48 28.64
N ALA A 330 -7.16 10.54 27.69
CA ALA A 330 -7.32 9.11 28.02
C ALA A 330 -6.11 8.52 28.75
N ASP A 331 -4.95 9.19 28.71
CA ASP A 331 -3.73 8.80 29.42
C ASP A 331 -3.76 9.24 30.90
N HIS A 332 -4.85 9.88 31.35
CA HIS A 332 -5.18 10.11 32.76
C HIS A 332 -6.20 9.08 33.27
N VAL A 333 -5.77 7.83 33.42
CA VAL A 333 -6.50 6.86 34.28
C VAL A 333 -6.25 7.27 35.75
N PRO A 334 -7.28 7.41 36.60
CA PRO A 334 -7.08 7.71 38.02
C PRO A 334 -6.26 6.60 38.67
N LEU A 335 -5.22 6.99 39.41
CA LEU A 335 -4.39 6.12 40.25
C LEU A 335 -5.26 5.36 41.26
N GLY A 336 -5.69 4.16 40.89
CA GLY A 336 -6.36 3.19 41.76
C GLY A 336 -5.75 1.81 41.54
N ASN A 337 -4.89 1.40 42.46
CA ASN A 337 -4.32 0.06 42.63
C ASN A 337 -3.29 -0.43 41.59
N TRP A 338 -2.04 0.00 41.75
CA TRP A 338 -0.85 -0.79 41.39
C TRP A 338 0.15 -0.82 42.57
N PRO A 339 0.90 -1.92 42.79
CA PRO A 339 1.80 -2.05 43.94
C PRO A 339 2.93 -1.02 43.89
N ARG A 340 3.25 -0.42 45.03
CA ARG A 340 4.31 0.58 45.18
C ARG A 340 5.66 0.01 44.75
N GLY A 341 6.26 0.60 43.72
CA GLY A 341 7.66 0.37 43.35
C GLY A 341 7.88 0.38 41.84
N LEU A 342 7.84 1.56 41.22
CA LEU A 342 8.51 1.94 39.96
C LEU A 342 8.14 3.41 39.67
N GLY A 343 9.13 4.24 39.38
CA GLY A 343 9.00 5.69 39.24
C GLY A 343 8.00 6.08 38.14
N GLN A 344 7.03 6.90 38.52
CA GLN A 344 5.95 7.40 37.68
C GLN A 344 6.44 8.47 36.69
N PHE A 345 6.43 8.13 35.40
CA PHE A 345 6.03 9.04 34.32
C PHE A 345 5.21 8.18 33.34
N GLY A 346 3.89 8.18 33.53
CA GLY A 346 2.95 7.46 32.66
C GLY A 346 2.94 8.05 31.25
N ASP A 347 3.12 7.18 30.27
CA ASP A 347 2.88 7.31 28.82
C ASP A 347 2.68 8.74 28.26
N ARG A 348 3.79 9.43 27.96
CA ARG A 348 3.82 10.65 27.15
C ARG A 348 4.62 10.38 25.87
N ARG A 349 4.03 10.61 24.69
CA ARG A 349 4.74 10.45 23.41
C ARG A 349 5.49 11.72 23.05
N LEU A 350 6.82 11.65 23.14
CA LEU A 350 7.76 12.63 22.59
C LEU A 350 8.33 12.07 21.29
N GLU A 351 8.19 12.81 20.19
CA GLU A 351 8.71 12.45 18.88
C GLU A 351 9.58 13.60 18.32
N PRO A 352 10.89 13.37 18.13
CA PRO A 352 11.74 14.29 17.38
C PRO A 352 11.61 14.11 15.88
N HIS A 353 11.62 15.23 15.17
CA HIS A 353 11.68 15.25 13.71
C HIS A 353 12.87 16.08 13.22
N ALA A 354 13.63 15.55 12.26
CA ALA A 354 14.68 16.24 11.53
C ALA A 354 14.12 16.83 10.22
N VAL A 355 14.43 18.10 9.98
CA VAL A 355 13.94 18.91 8.85
C VAL A 355 15.09 19.66 8.18
N SER A 356 15.17 19.56 6.86
CA SER A 356 16.14 20.27 6.01
C SER A 356 15.84 21.76 5.84
#